data_AF-A0A6S6QJS5-F1
#
_entry.id   AF-A0A6S6QJS5-F1
#
_cell.length_a   1.000
_cell.length_b   1.000
_cell.length_c   1.000
_cell.angle_alpha   90.00
_cell.angle_beta   90.00
_cell.angle_gamma   90.00
#
_symmetry.space_group_name_H-M   'P 1'
#
loop_
_entity.id
_entity.type
_entity.pdbx_description
1 polymer ?
#
loop_
_entity_poly.entity_id
_entity_poly.type
_entity_poly.pdbx_seq_one_letter_code
_entity_poly.pdbx_strand_id
1 'polypeptide(L)'
;MSNQNELLTLHGQLLAGDARASSKIVAIAIAPLVAIIKRDVGGLHDPQDVEQACFDALFKYLVAPGGYDPQRAELMTYLAAIARGRAKTLRRSQSRRTKYEGEYALDQDSAHNPLVEGETGGEAATVDEIDWMRFGSVLVKDPGDAEIVNLMKVGACSVSAVAHALGLDAGETGLTEAAKRIERIRGRARRMTQKSEA
;
A
#
# COMPACT_ATOMS: atom_id res chain seq x y z
N MET A 1 35.67 -14.25 -0.05
CA MET A 1 35.28 -13.05 -0.81
C MET A 1 34.20 -12.34 -0.02
N SER A 2 34.19 -11.00 0.04
CA SER A 2 33.09 -10.29 0.71
C SER A 2 31.77 -10.58 -0.02
N ASN A 3 30.69 -10.86 0.72
CA ASN A 3 29.36 -11.12 0.15
C ASN A 3 28.94 -10.01 -0.83
N GLN A 4 29.40 -8.78 -0.62
CA GLN A 4 29.15 -7.65 -1.52
C GLN A 4 29.78 -7.82 -2.92
N ASN A 5 31.01 -8.33 -3.01
CA ASN A 5 31.68 -8.54 -4.31
C ASN A 5 31.01 -9.68 -5.10
N GLU A 6 30.54 -10.71 -4.41
CA GLU A 6 29.78 -11.80 -5.01
C GLU A 6 28.42 -11.31 -5.52
N LEU A 7 27.67 -10.56 -4.71
CA LEU A 7 26.41 -9.94 -5.11
C LEU A 7 26.55 -8.98 -6.29
N LEU A 8 27.65 -8.21 -6.35
CA LEU A 8 27.95 -7.33 -7.49
C LEU A 8 28.21 -8.13 -8.77
N THR A 9 28.96 -9.23 -8.66
CA THR A 9 29.24 -10.12 -9.79
C THR A 9 27.94 -10.73 -10.33
N LEU A 10 27.08 -11.22 -9.43
CA LEU A 10 25.77 -11.75 -9.78
C LEU A 10 24.85 -10.68 -10.37
N HIS A 11 24.91 -9.44 -9.88
CA HIS A 11 24.18 -8.31 -10.47
C HIS A 11 24.59 -8.07 -11.93
N GLY A 12 25.89 -8.09 -12.23
CA GLY A 12 26.39 -7.99 -13.61
C GLY A 12 25.91 -9.14 -14.50
N GLN A 13 25.92 -10.37 -13.98
CA GLN A 13 25.38 -11.55 -14.70
C GLN A 13 23.87 -11.44 -14.94
N LEU A 14 23.12 -10.93 -13.96
CA LEU A 14 21.69 -10.70 -14.08
C LEU A 14 21.38 -9.66 -15.17
N LEU A 15 22.15 -8.56 -15.24
CA LEU A 15 22.02 -7.56 -16.31
C LEU A 15 22.37 -8.14 -17.69
N ALA A 16 23.29 -9.11 -17.75
CA ALA A 16 23.62 -9.84 -18.97
C ALA A 16 22.56 -10.90 -19.36
N GLY A 17 21.49 -11.06 -18.59
CA GLY A 17 20.40 -11.99 -18.87
C GLY A 17 20.57 -13.40 -18.30
N ASP A 18 21.57 -13.64 -17.42
CA ASP A 18 21.71 -14.94 -16.77
C ASP A 18 20.61 -15.14 -15.71
N ALA A 19 19.61 -15.95 -16.05
CA ALA A 19 18.50 -16.27 -15.17
C ALA A 19 18.94 -16.96 -13.86
N ARG A 20 20.08 -17.67 -13.84
CA ARG A 20 20.60 -18.35 -12.63
C ARG A 20 21.17 -17.37 -11.60
N ALA A 21 21.52 -16.16 -12.02
CA ALA A 21 22.01 -15.14 -11.09
C ALA A 21 20.92 -14.72 -10.10
N SER A 22 19.66 -14.71 -10.53
CA SER A 22 18.51 -14.32 -9.69
C SER A 22 18.37 -15.20 -8.44
N SER A 23 18.38 -16.53 -8.61
CA SER A 23 18.24 -17.48 -7.50
C SER A 23 19.42 -17.43 -6.54
N LYS A 24 20.64 -17.23 -7.06
CA LYS A 24 21.84 -17.06 -6.23
C LYS A 24 21.80 -15.78 -5.41
N ILE A 25 21.37 -14.66 -6.00
CA ILE A 25 21.21 -13.40 -5.28
C ILE A 25 20.21 -13.58 -4.13
N VAL A 26 19.06 -14.20 -4.39
CA VAL A 26 18.05 -14.46 -3.35
C VAL A 26 18.63 -15.32 -2.23
N ALA A 27 19.30 -16.43 -2.56
CA ALA A 27 19.88 -17.34 -1.58
C ALA A 27 20.90 -16.65 -0.66
N ILE A 28 21.73 -15.76 -1.20
CA ILE A 28 22.73 -15.01 -0.43
C ILE A 28 22.09 -13.87 0.38
N ALA A 29 21.12 -13.17 -0.20
CA ALA A 29 20.60 -11.93 0.37
C ALA A 29 19.48 -12.14 1.41
N ILE A 30 18.64 -13.17 1.27
CA ILE A 30 17.38 -13.26 2.02
C ILE A 30 17.59 -13.31 3.55
N ALA A 31 18.41 -14.23 4.05
CA ALA A 31 18.59 -14.39 5.49
C ALA A 31 19.25 -13.18 6.16
N PRO A 32 20.35 -12.60 5.61
CA PRO A 32 20.90 -11.35 6.11
C PRO A 32 19.91 -10.18 6.05
N LEU A 33 19.11 -10.08 4.98
CA LEU A 33 18.12 -9.02 4.81
C LEU A 33 17.03 -9.13 5.88
N VAL A 34 16.48 -10.32 6.11
CA VAL A 34 15.48 -10.59 7.16
C VAL A 34 16.04 -10.21 8.53
N ALA A 35 17.28 -10.58 8.85
CA ALA A 35 17.91 -10.22 10.12
C ALA A 35 18.03 -8.69 10.32
N ILE A 36 18.42 -7.96 9.26
CA ILE A 36 18.49 -6.49 9.28
C ILE A 36 17.10 -5.89 9.52
N ILE A 37 16.07 -6.34 8.80
CA ILE A 37 14.72 -5.76 8.92
C ILE A 37 14.08 -6.10 10.26
N LYS A 38 14.25 -7.32 10.78
CA LYS A 38 13.79 -7.69 12.13
C LYS A 38 14.37 -6.77 13.20
N ARG A 39 15.65 -6.41 13.08
CA ARG A 39 16.32 -5.48 14.01
C ARG A 39 15.87 -4.03 13.83
N ASP A 40 15.79 -3.55 12.59
CA ASP A 40 15.59 -2.14 12.28
C ASP A 40 14.11 -1.70 12.38
N VAL A 41 13.16 -2.62 12.24
CA VAL A 41 11.73 -2.35 12.29
C VAL A 41 11.10 -3.14 13.44
N GLY A 42 11.27 -2.63 14.66
CA GLY A 42 10.61 -3.18 15.83
C GLY A 42 9.07 -3.04 15.77
N GLY A 43 8.37 -3.95 16.44
CA GLY A 43 6.91 -3.90 16.59
C GLY A 43 6.12 -4.38 15.37
N LEU A 44 6.72 -5.16 14.47
CA LEU A 44 5.93 -6.07 13.63
C LEU A 44 5.52 -7.26 14.50
N HIS A 45 4.21 -7.53 14.54
CA HIS A 45 3.66 -8.62 15.35
C HIS A 45 3.83 -9.97 14.67
N ASP A 46 3.81 -9.99 13.33
CA ASP A 46 3.97 -11.20 12.53
C ASP A 46 5.40 -11.31 11.95
N PRO A 47 6.16 -12.36 12.29
CA PRO A 47 7.44 -12.67 11.65
C PRO A 47 7.36 -12.84 10.13
N GLN A 48 6.22 -13.29 9.59
CA GLN A 48 6.01 -13.49 8.15
C GLN A 48 6.00 -12.18 7.37
N ASP A 49 5.53 -11.08 7.97
CA ASP A 49 5.55 -9.77 7.32
C ASP A 49 6.96 -9.27 7.03
N VAL A 50 7.92 -9.61 7.89
CA VAL A 50 9.31 -9.23 7.67
C VAL A 50 9.87 -9.98 6.46
N GLU A 51 9.58 -11.27 6.36
CA GLU A 51 9.99 -12.09 5.21
C GLU A 51 9.32 -11.60 3.93
N GLN A 52 8.01 -11.32 3.98
CA GLN A 52 7.26 -10.74 2.86
C GLN A 52 7.87 -9.42 2.38
N ALA A 53 8.18 -8.50 3.30
CA ALA A 53 8.80 -7.22 2.96
C ALA A 53 10.18 -7.39 2.30
N CYS A 54 10.93 -8.42 2.70
CA CYS A 54 12.23 -8.76 2.11
C CYS A 54 12.07 -9.35 0.70
N PHE A 55 11.12 -10.27 0.52
CA PHE A 55 10.81 -10.83 -0.80
C PHE A 55 10.28 -9.77 -1.76
N ASP A 56 9.40 -8.87 -1.32
CA ASP A 56 8.92 -7.75 -2.13
C ASP A 56 10.07 -6.85 -2.62
N ALA A 57 11.06 -6.61 -1.76
CA ALA A 57 12.24 -5.83 -2.11
C ALA A 57 13.12 -6.55 -3.15
N LEU A 58 13.34 -7.85 -2.97
CA LEU A 58 14.08 -8.70 -3.91
C LEU A 58 13.36 -8.78 -5.25
N PHE A 59 12.05 -9.05 -5.28
CA PHE A 59 11.27 -9.11 -6.51
C PHE A 59 11.28 -7.78 -7.25
N LYS A 60 11.09 -6.66 -6.54
CA LYS A 60 11.18 -5.32 -7.13
C LYS A 60 12.54 -5.10 -7.79
N TYR A 61 13.62 -5.51 -7.15
CA TYR A 61 14.96 -5.43 -7.72
C TYR A 61 15.14 -6.36 -8.92
N LEU A 62 14.72 -7.63 -8.83
CA LEU A 62 14.89 -8.63 -9.90
C LEU A 62 14.10 -8.30 -11.17
N VAL A 63 12.95 -7.63 -11.05
CA VAL A 63 12.15 -7.17 -12.21
C VAL A 63 12.84 -6.02 -12.95
N ALA A 64 13.56 -5.16 -12.24
CA ALA A 64 14.22 -3.99 -12.82
C ALA A 64 15.62 -3.78 -12.23
N PRO A 65 16.57 -4.71 -12.47
CA PRO A 65 17.88 -4.69 -11.82
C PRO A 65 18.70 -3.47 -12.18
N GLY A 66 18.50 -2.88 -13.37
CA GLY A 66 19.18 -1.65 -13.81
C GLY A 66 18.86 -0.40 -12.98
N GLY A 67 17.86 -0.44 -12.08
CA GLY A 67 17.59 0.64 -11.13
C GLY A 67 18.55 0.67 -9.93
N TYR A 68 19.38 -0.36 -9.75
CA TYR A 68 20.45 -0.38 -8.74
C TYR A 68 21.72 0.27 -9.29
N ASP A 69 22.32 1.16 -8.48
CA ASP A 69 23.59 1.81 -8.79
C ASP A 69 24.66 1.43 -7.73
N PRO A 70 25.66 0.61 -8.09
CA PRO A 70 26.73 0.21 -7.20
C PRO A 70 27.60 1.34 -6.66
N GLN A 71 27.65 2.49 -7.35
CA GLN A 71 28.45 3.65 -6.90
C GLN A 71 27.77 4.40 -5.75
N ARG A 72 26.44 4.25 -5.60
CA ARG A 72 25.66 4.95 -4.57
C ARG A 72 25.54 4.16 -3.28
N ALA A 73 25.44 2.84 -3.36
CA ALA A 73 25.32 1.97 -2.20
C ALA A 73 25.64 0.51 -2.53
N GLU A 74 25.97 -0.26 -1.49
CA GLU A 74 26.00 -1.72 -1.56
C GLU A 74 24.60 -2.29 -1.83
N LEU A 75 24.53 -3.48 -2.46
CA LEU A 75 23.25 -4.07 -2.86
C LEU A 75 22.39 -4.40 -1.65
N MET A 76 23.01 -4.89 -0.57
CA MET A 76 22.34 -5.14 0.70
C MET A 76 21.73 -3.87 1.30
N THR A 77 22.45 -2.75 1.26
CA THR A 77 21.95 -1.46 1.75
C THR A 77 20.78 -0.95 0.91
N TYR A 78 20.86 -1.10 -0.41
CA TYR A 78 19.77 -0.76 -1.34
C TYR A 78 18.51 -1.60 -1.06
N LEU A 79 18.65 -2.92 -0.96
CA LEU A 79 17.54 -3.82 -0.67
C LEU A 79 16.92 -3.56 0.71
N ALA A 80 17.77 -3.33 1.73
CA ALA A 80 17.31 -3.00 3.08
C ALA A 80 16.50 -1.70 3.11
N ALA A 81 16.87 -0.69 2.33
CA ALA A 81 16.09 0.55 2.25
C ALA A 81 14.67 0.30 1.70
N ILE A 82 14.54 -0.52 0.67
CA ILE A 82 13.24 -0.88 0.08
C ILE A 82 12.41 -1.71 1.07
N ALA A 83 13.00 -2.77 1.62
CA ALA A 83 12.34 -3.67 2.55
C ALA A 83 11.89 -2.94 3.83
N ARG A 84 12.71 -2.02 4.35
CA ARG A 84 12.36 -1.18 5.52
C ARG A 84 11.16 -0.29 5.23
N GLY A 85 11.08 0.29 4.03
CA GLY A 85 9.91 1.05 3.60
C GLY A 85 8.64 0.20 3.61
N ARG A 86 8.71 -1.03 3.07
CA ARG A 86 7.60 -1.99 3.05
C ARG A 86 7.18 -2.43 4.45
N ALA A 87 8.14 -2.86 5.28
CA ALA A 87 7.87 -3.29 6.65
C ALA A 87 7.24 -2.19 7.50
N LYS A 88 7.65 -0.92 7.34
CA LYS A 88 7.00 0.22 8.01
C LYS A 88 5.55 0.43 7.55
N THR A 89 5.27 0.23 6.27
CA THR A 89 3.90 0.30 5.74
C THR A 89 3.04 -0.82 6.32
N LEU A 90 3.56 -2.06 6.34
CA LEU A 90 2.87 -3.22 6.91
C LEU A 90 2.55 -3.00 8.40
N ARG A 91 3.54 -2.53 9.18
CA ARG A 91 3.34 -2.19 10.60
C ARG A 91 2.24 -1.13 10.78
N ARG A 92 2.23 -0.08 9.94
CA ARG A 92 1.19 0.96 10.00
C ARG A 92 -0.19 0.39 9.64
N SER A 93 -0.29 -0.53 8.68
CA SER A 93 -1.56 -1.18 8.37
C SER A 93 -2.01 -2.12 9.49
N GLN A 94 -1.10 -2.84 10.14
CA GLN A 94 -1.42 -3.67 11.30
C GLN A 94 -1.92 -2.84 12.47
N SER A 95 -1.20 -1.78 12.87
CA SER A 95 -1.65 -0.91 13.97
C SER A 95 -3.03 -0.30 13.70
N ARG A 96 -3.37 -0.05 12.43
CA ARG A 96 -4.73 0.35 12.04
C ARG A 96 -5.71 -0.80 12.24
N ARG A 97 -5.44 -1.99 11.70
CA ARG A 97 -6.29 -3.18 11.87
C ARG A 97 -6.53 -3.50 13.34
N THR A 98 -5.49 -3.59 14.17
CA THR A 98 -5.61 -3.88 15.60
C THR A 98 -6.38 -2.80 16.36
N LYS A 99 -6.28 -1.53 15.96
CA LYS A 99 -7.10 -0.46 16.54
C LYS A 99 -8.59 -0.66 16.24
N TYR A 100 -8.92 -1.02 15.00
CA TYR A 100 -10.31 -1.26 14.59
C TYR A 100 -10.86 -2.61 15.12
N GLU A 101 -10.06 -3.67 15.15
CA GLU A 101 -10.45 -5.00 15.64
C GLU A 101 -10.54 -5.05 17.18
N GLY A 102 -9.68 -4.31 17.88
CA GLY A 102 -9.75 -4.16 19.35
C GLY A 102 -10.99 -3.39 19.82
N GLU A 103 -11.53 -2.49 19.00
CA GLU A 103 -12.82 -1.83 19.23
C GLU A 103 -13.99 -2.84 19.12
N TYR A 104 -13.94 -3.81 18.20
CA TYR A 104 -14.98 -4.85 18.08
C TYR A 104 -14.88 -5.95 19.17
N ALA A 105 -13.68 -6.26 19.66
CA ALA A 105 -13.50 -7.30 20.68
C ALA A 105 -13.95 -6.86 22.09
N LEU A 106 -14.01 -5.55 22.36
CA LEU A 106 -14.54 -5.01 23.62
C LEU A 106 -16.07 -4.83 23.62
N ASP A 107 -16.71 -4.91 22.45
CA ASP A 107 -18.15 -4.67 22.29
C ASP A 107 -19.01 -5.92 22.54
N GLN A 108 -18.41 -7.09 22.78
CA GLN A 108 -19.16 -8.31 23.15
C GLN A 108 -19.43 -8.46 24.65
N ASP A 109 -18.79 -7.67 25.52
CA ASP A 109 -18.91 -7.83 26.98
C ASP A 109 -19.64 -6.70 27.72
N SER A 110 -20.15 -5.68 27.01
CA SER A 110 -20.86 -4.57 27.66
C SER A 110 -22.25 -4.34 27.08
N ALA A 111 -23.17 -5.18 27.51
CA ALA A 111 -24.60 -4.92 27.44
C ALA A 111 -24.99 -3.73 28.38
N HIS A 112 -24.77 -2.47 27.99
CA HIS A 112 -25.66 -1.35 28.35
C HIS A 112 -25.29 0.01 27.72
N ASN A 113 -26.27 0.58 27.01
CA ASN A 113 -26.60 2.02 26.90
C ASN A 113 -25.86 2.92 25.89
N PRO A 114 -26.44 4.08 25.50
CA PRO A 114 -26.82 4.35 24.10
C PRO A 114 -26.16 5.60 23.49
N LEU A 115 -26.18 5.65 22.15
CA LEU A 115 -26.13 6.85 21.29
C LEU A 115 -25.36 8.08 21.83
N VAL A 116 -24.11 8.26 21.37
CA VAL A 116 -23.51 9.59 21.27
C VAL A 116 -22.84 9.74 19.91
N GLU A 117 -23.36 10.69 19.14
CA GLU A 117 -22.83 11.19 17.87
C GLU A 117 -21.42 11.79 18.06
N GLY A 118 -20.51 11.52 17.12
CA GLY A 118 -19.18 12.12 17.11
C GLY A 118 -18.24 11.53 16.05
N GLU A 119 -18.31 12.08 14.84
CA GLU A 119 -17.29 12.16 13.77
C GLU A 119 -15.83 11.91 14.21
N THR A 120 -14.88 11.33 13.47
CA THR A 120 -14.65 11.23 12.01
C THR A 120 -13.46 10.30 11.73
N GLY A 121 -13.48 9.59 10.59
CA GLY A 121 -12.28 9.24 9.82
C GLY A 121 -11.66 7.86 10.08
N GLY A 122 -11.90 6.89 9.18
CA GLY A 122 -11.20 5.61 9.27
C GLY A 122 -11.49 4.53 8.23
N GLU A 123 -12.45 4.69 7.33
CA GLU A 123 -12.71 3.68 6.30
C GLU A 123 -12.07 4.12 4.98
N ALA A 124 -10.88 3.63 4.65
CA ALA A 124 -10.30 3.84 3.30
C ALA A 124 -9.77 2.55 2.67
N ALA A 125 -9.93 1.40 3.32
CA ALA A 125 -9.29 0.14 2.91
C ALA A 125 -10.18 -0.81 2.09
N THR A 126 -11.50 -0.59 2.01
CA THR A 126 -12.45 -1.50 1.33
C THR A 126 -12.85 -1.08 -0.09
N VAL A 127 -12.28 0.01 -0.61
CA VAL A 127 -12.73 0.59 -1.89
C VAL A 127 -11.76 0.29 -3.04
N ASP A 128 -10.54 -0.15 -2.76
CA ASP A 128 -9.56 -0.52 -3.79
C ASP A 128 -9.86 -1.88 -4.47
N GLU A 129 -10.80 -2.66 -3.94
CA GLU A 129 -11.18 -3.98 -4.48
C GLU A 129 -12.48 -3.94 -5.29
N ILE A 130 -13.02 -2.74 -5.55
CA ILE A 130 -14.24 -2.57 -6.33
C ILE A 130 -13.90 -2.67 -7.80
N ASP A 131 -14.61 -3.55 -8.53
CA ASP A 131 -14.54 -3.62 -9.98
C ASP A 131 -15.18 -2.35 -10.59
N TRP A 132 -14.38 -1.29 -10.65
CA TRP A 132 -14.77 0.02 -11.17
C TRP A 132 -15.20 -0.04 -12.65
N MET A 133 -14.71 -1.04 -13.39
CA MET A 133 -15.10 -1.28 -14.78
C MET A 133 -16.54 -1.78 -14.86
N ARG A 134 -16.96 -2.62 -13.90
CA ARG A 134 -18.32 -3.19 -13.84
C ARG A 134 -19.35 -2.30 -13.14
N PHE A 135 -18.98 -1.61 -12.07
CA PHE A 135 -19.94 -0.87 -11.22
C PHE A 135 -19.87 0.65 -11.33
N GLY A 136 -18.92 1.20 -12.10
CA GLY A 136 -18.68 2.64 -12.18
C GLY A 136 -19.90 3.47 -12.60
N SER A 137 -20.75 2.97 -13.51
CA SER A 137 -21.94 3.68 -13.98
C SER A 137 -23.04 3.80 -12.92
N VAL A 138 -23.15 2.84 -12.00
CA VAL A 138 -24.16 2.82 -10.92
C VAL A 138 -23.81 3.80 -9.80
N LEU A 139 -22.53 4.17 -9.70
CA LEU A 139 -22.03 5.09 -8.69
C LEU A 139 -22.23 6.56 -9.04
N VAL A 140 -22.45 6.87 -10.33
CA VAL A 140 -22.72 8.22 -10.81
C VAL A 140 -24.15 8.61 -10.46
N LYS A 141 -24.31 9.58 -9.56
CA LYS A 141 -25.64 10.11 -9.19
C LYS A 141 -25.71 11.64 -9.25
N ASP A 142 -24.57 12.29 -8.99
CA ASP A 142 -24.44 13.74 -8.96
C ASP A 142 -23.60 14.23 -10.17
N PRO A 143 -23.79 15.49 -10.59
CA PRO A 143 -22.92 16.12 -11.58
C PRO A 143 -21.45 16.12 -11.14
N GLY A 144 -20.58 15.61 -12.01
CA GLY A 144 -19.14 15.49 -11.76
C GLY A 144 -18.70 14.15 -11.16
N ASP A 145 -19.62 13.29 -10.72
CA ASP A 145 -19.26 11.96 -10.21
C ASP A 145 -18.59 11.08 -11.28
N ALA A 146 -19.04 11.20 -12.54
CA ALA A 146 -18.49 10.44 -13.65
C ALA A 146 -16.98 10.71 -13.83
N GLU A 147 -16.57 11.96 -13.63
CA GLU A 147 -15.17 12.39 -13.75
C GLU A 147 -14.31 11.74 -12.65
N ILE A 148 -14.83 11.71 -11.43
CA ILE A 148 -14.15 11.11 -10.28
C ILE A 148 -14.07 9.59 -10.44
N VAL A 149 -15.13 8.93 -10.90
CA VAL A 149 -15.12 7.48 -11.19
C VAL A 149 -14.10 7.17 -12.29
N ASN A 150 -13.98 8.01 -13.32
CA ASN A 150 -13.00 7.80 -14.38
C ASN A 150 -11.56 7.93 -13.85
N LEU A 151 -11.30 8.93 -12.99
CA LEU A 151 -10.01 9.07 -12.31
C LEU A 151 -9.69 7.87 -11.40
N MET A 152 -10.69 7.31 -10.73
CA MET A 152 -10.54 6.09 -9.92
C MET A 152 -10.21 4.85 -10.78
N LYS A 153 -10.84 4.69 -11.94
CA LYS A 153 -10.55 3.58 -12.88
C LYS A 153 -9.09 3.54 -13.34
N VAL A 154 -8.48 4.70 -13.54
CA VAL A 154 -7.07 4.82 -13.99
C VAL A 154 -6.08 4.97 -12.83
N GLY A 155 -6.54 4.86 -11.57
CA GLY A 155 -5.70 4.97 -10.39
C GLY A 155 -5.20 6.39 -10.07
N ALA A 156 -5.73 7.42 -10.74
CA ALA A 156 -5.30 8.83 -10.60
C ALA A 156 -6.20 9.62 -9.63
N CYS A 157 -6.61 9.01 -8.52
CA CYS A 157 -7.57 9.59 -7.57
C CYS A 157 -6.91 10.47 -6.48
N SER A 158 -6.05 11.41 -6.86
CA SER A 158 -5.53 12.40 -5.92
C SER A 158 -6.55 13.53 -5.70
N VAL A 159 -6.58 14.11 -4.48
CA VAL A 159 -7.50 15.21 -4.14
C VAL A 159 -7.30 16.41 -5.09
N SER A 160 -6.06 16.71 -5.45
CA SER A 160 -5.72 17.78 -6.40
C SER A 160 -6.18 17.45 -7.84
N ALA A 161 -6.04 16.21 -8.30
CA ALA A 161 -6.52 15.80 -9.63
C ALA A 161 -8.05 15.88 -9.72
N VAL A 162 -8.76 15.48 -8.66
CA VAL A 162 -10.22 15.60 -8.60
C VAL A 162 -10.67 17.06 -8.52
N ALA A 163 -10.00 17.91 -7.73
CA ALA A 163 -10.31 19.34 -7.69
C ALA A 163 -10.16 19.99 -9.06
N HIS A 164 -9.05 19.72 -9.76
CA HIS A 164 -8.80 20.21 -11.11
C HIS A 164 -9.85 19.71 -12.12
N ALA A 165 -10.18 18.41 -12.09
CA ALA A 165 -11.15 17.82 -13.01
C ALA A 165 -12.58 18.34 -12.80
N LEU A 166 -12.91 18.76 -11.57
CA LEU A 166 -14.20 19.35 -11.23
C LEU A 166 -14.25 20.88 -11.42
N GLY A 167 -13.16 21.50 -11.86
CA GLY A 167 -13.06 22.96 -11.97
C GLY A 167 -13.16 23.69 -10.63
N LEU A 168 -12.80 23.01 -9.53
CA LEU A 168 -12.78 23.59 -8.19
C LEU A 168 -11.50 24.41 -7.99
N ASP A 169 -11.59 25.42 -7.13
CA ASP A 169 -10.45 26.26 -6.78
C ASP A 169 -9.31 25.44 -6.14
N ALA A 170 -8.06 25.86 -6.38
CA ALA A 170 -6.88 25.18 -5.82
C ALA A 170 -6.64 25.50 -4.34
N GLY A 171 -7.43 26.40 -3.74
CA GLY A 171 -7.44 26.70 -2.33
C GLY A 171 -8.01 25.60 -1.45
N GLU A 172 -7.92 25.82 -0.13
CA GLU A 172 -8.32 24.86 0.90
C GLU A 172 -9.80 24.43 0.79
N THR A 173 -10.67 25.33 0.36
CA THR A 173 -12.10 25.07 0.17
C THR A 173 -12.37 24.11 -0.98
N GLY A 174 -11.72 24.29 -2.13
CA GLY A 174 -11.87 23.42 -3.29
C GLY A 174 -11.24 22.04 -3.10
N LEU A 175 -10.09 21.96 -2.42
CA LEU A 175 -9.47 20.69 -2.05
C LEU A 175 -10.33 19.92 -1.03
N THR A 176 -10.91 20.61 -0.06
CA THR A 176 -11.81 20.00 0.93
C THR A 176 -13.08 19.44 0.27
N GLU A 177 -13.67 20.19 -0.66
CA GLU A 177 -14.84 19.73 -1.42
C GLU A 177 -14.51 18.54 -2.32
N ALA A 178 -13.34 18.55 -2.98
CA ALA A 178 -12.85 17.42 -3.76
C ALA A 178 -12.69 16.15 -2.89
N ALA A 179 -12.12 16.28 -1.68
CA ALA A 179 -11.99 15.18 -0.74
C ALA A 179 -13.35 14.62 -0.30
N LYS A 180 -14.32 15.49 0.00
CA LYS A 180 -15.70 15.08 0.35
C LYS A 180 -16.37 14.29 -0.77
N ARG A 181 -16.19 14.71 -2.04
CA ARG A 181 -16.78 14.02 -3.20
C ARG A 181 -16.15 12.65 -3.45
N ILE A 182 -14.83 12.54 -3.29
CA ILE A 182 -14.13 11.23 -3.32
C ILE A 182 -14.75 10.30 -2.27
N GLU A 183 -14.90 10.76 -1.03
CA GLU A 183 -15.43 9.92 0.04
C GLU A 183 -16.91 9.53 -0.17
N ARG A 184 -17.71 10.42 -0.77
CA ARG A 184 -19.10 10.11 -1.12
C ARG A 184 -19.21 8.97 -2.13
N ILE A 185 -18.35 8.95 -3.16
CA ILE A 185 -18.32 7.86 -4.15
C ILE A 185 -17.82 6.58 -3.49
N ARG A 186 -16.78 6.67 -2.68
CA ARG A 186 -16.27 5.54 -1.90
C ARG A 186 -17.32 4.92 -1.00
N GLY A 187 -18.06 5.72 -0.25
CA GLY A 187 -19.15 5.26 0.61
C GLY A 187 -20.33 4.65 -0.17
N ARG A 188 -20.64 5.16 -1.37
CA ARG A 188 -21.62 4.51 -2.26
C ARG A 188 -21.16 3.15 -2.72
N ALA A 189 -19.88 3.03 -3.06
CA ALA A 189 -19.28 1.80 -3.55
C ALA A 189 -19.24 0.71 -2.46
N ARG A 190 -18.93 1.08 -1.20
CA ARG A 190 -19.04 0.17 -0.02
C ARG A 190 -20.45 -0.40 0.18
N ARG A 191 -21.48 0.44 0.04
CA ARG A 191 -22.88 -0.01 0.20
C ARG A 191 -23.30 -0.99 -0.90
N MET A 192 -22.67 -0.93 -2.08
CA MET A 192 -22.96 -1.86 -3.18
C MET A 192 -22.30 -3.21 -2.98
N THR A 193 -21.05 -3.25 -2.51
CA THR A 193 -20.35 -4.52 -2.22
C THR A 193 -21.04 -5.29 -1.10
N GLN A 194 -21.42 -4.61 0.00
CA GLN A 194 -22.16 -5.22 1.10
C GLN A 194 -23.55 -5.76 0.71
N LYS A 195 -24.20 -5.16 -0.30
CA LYS A 195 -25.52 -5.60 -0.79
C LYS A 195 -25.43 -6.76 -1.78
N SER A 196 -24.27 -7.03 -2.36
CA SER A 196 -24.08 -8.14 -3.31
C SER A 196 -23.72 -9.47 -2.63
N GLU A 197 -23.39 -9.45 -1.34
CA GLU A 197 -23.03 -10.63 -0.53
C GLU A 197 -24.18 -11.11 0.37
N ALA A 198 -25.32 -10.42 0.38
CA ALA A 198 -26.55 -10.78 1.08
C ALA A 198 -27.62 -11.27 0.09
#